data_AF-A0A1B0D0D4-F1
#
_entry.id   AF-A0A1B0D0D4-F1
#
_cell.length_a   1.000
_cell.length_b   1.000
_cell.length_c   1.000
_cell.angle_alpha   90.00
_cell.angle_beta   90.00
_cell.angle_gamma   90.00
#
_symmetry.space_group_name_H-M   'P 1'
#
loop_
_entity.id
_entity.type
_entity.pdbx_description
1 polymer ?
#
loop_
_entity_poly.entity_id
_entity_poly.type
_entity_poly.pdbx_seq_one_letter_code
_entity_poly.pdbx_strand_id
1 'polypeptide(L)'
;MDPAEFIKCELVPKLVSDGKLSFDGDAAIKSCEASKLGEDGTFMRTLCYRVKVELFSVKSGLTHRVCLVIKLTPPNTPLEFYETGNYAQLFENEFISYNTVLPLLQGLDIFYPKYFYSSQAPQKEIIVLSDFTDEGWAVAKPVTNLSLENILASEDSMHMIADVMN
;
A
#
# COMPACT_ATOMS: atom_id res chain seq x y z
N MET A 1 -3.00 -13.94 13.73
CA MET A 1 -2.11 -14.37 12.63
C MET A 1 -1.05 -13.29 12.47
N ASP A 2 0.20 -13.68 12.20
CA ASP A 2 1.25 -12.72 11.86
C ASP A 2 0.88 -11.95 10.57
N PRO A 3 1.02 -10.61 10.50
CA PRO A 3 0.62 -9.85 9.31
C PRO A 3 1.37 -10.24 8.03
N ALA A 4 2.65 -10.62 8.12
CA ALA A 4 3.40 -11.06 6.95
C ALA A 4 2.90 -12.42 6.44
N GLU A 5 2.56 -13.34 7.34
CA GLU A 5 1.89 -14.60 6.98
C GLU A 5 0.52 -14.37 6.36
N PHE A 6 -0.31 -13.48 6.93
CA PHE A 6 -1.60 -13.11 6.35
C PHE A 6 -1.45 -12.56 4.93
N ILE A 7 -0.47 -11.69 4.71
CA ILE A 7 -0.17 -11.14 3.37
C ILE A 7 0.14 -12.27 2.38
N LYS A 8 1.07 -13.17 2.73
CA LYS A 8 1.58 -14.21 1.83
C LYS A 8 0.57 -15.32 1.55
N CYS A 9 -0.18 -15.72 2.58
CA CYS A 9 -0.99 -16.93 2.55
C CYS A 9 -2.47 -16.67 2.27
N GLU A 10 -2.96 -15.45 2.48
CA GLU A 10 -4.37 -15.11 2.28
C GLU A 10 -4.55 -13.95 1.29
N LEU A 11 -3.97 -12.78 1.59
CA LEU A 11 -4.23 -11.56 0.83
C LEU A 11 -3.72 -11.64 -0.61
N VAL A 12 -2.42 -11.94 -0.81
CA VAL A 12 -1.84 -12.02 -2.16
C VAL A 12 -2.48 -13.12 -3.00
N PRO A 13 -2.68 -14.36 -2.50
CA PRO A 13 -3.43 -15.38 -3.21
C PRO A 13 -4.83 -14.93 -3.64
N LYS A 14 -5.56 -14.24 -2.75
CA LYS A 14 -6.87 -13.68 -3.08
C LYS A 14 -6.79 -12.63 -4.19
N LEU A 15 -5.82 -11.72 -4.15
CA LEU A 15 -5.66 -10.70 -5.16
C LEU A 15 -5.34 -11.28 -6.54
N VAL A 16 -4.57 -12.38 -6.59
CA VAL A 16 -4.31 -13.11 -7.83
C VAL A 16 -5.56 -13.82 -8.32
N SER A 17 -6.28 -14.55 -7.45
CA SER A 17 -7.51 -15.26 -7.83
C SER A 17 -8.61 -14.32 -8.31
N ASP A 18 -8.69 -13.12 -7.73
CA ASP A 18 -9.65 -12.09 -8.11
C ASP A 18 -9.21 -11.30 -9.37
N GLY A 19 -8.08 -11.65 -9.98
CA GLY A 19 -7.53 -11.00 -11.17
C GLY A 19 -7.01 -9.58 -10.92
N LYS A 20 -6.86 -9.15 -9.67
CA LYS A 20 -6.31 -7.83 -9.29
C LYS A 20 -4.80 -7.77 -9.47
N LEU A 21 -4.12 -8.89 -9.25
CA LEU A 21 -2.69 -9.08 -9.54
C LEU A 21 -2.53 -10.06 -10.70
N SER A 22 -2.57 -9.53 -11.92
CA SER A 22 -2.37 -10.28 -13.16
C SER A 22 -1.67 -9.39 -14.20
N PHE A 23 -0.93 -10.01 -15.12
CA PHE A 23 -0.26 -9.32 -16.22
C PHE A 23 -0.67 -9.80 -17.61
N ASP A 24 -1.25 -11.00 -17.75
CA ASP A 24 -1.76 -11.50 -19.04
C ASP A 24 -2.91 -12.53 -18.92
N GLY A 25 -3.61 -12.54 -17.77
CA GLY A 25 -4.68 -13.49 -17.46
C GLY A 25 -4.30 -14.41 -16.29
N ASP A 26 -4.38 -15.72 -16.51
CA ASP A 26 -4.13 -16.71 -15.46
C ASP A 26 -2.67 -16.67 -14.97
N ALA A 27 -2.51 -16.19 -13.73
CA ALA A 27 -1.22 -16.08 -13.06
C ALA A 27 -1.12 -17.06 -11.90
N ALA A 28 0.03 -17.71 -11.76
CA ALA A 28 0.39 -18.53 -10.61
C ALA A 28 1.46 -17.81 -9.78
N ILE A 29 1.36 -17.87 -8.45
CA ILE A 29 2.37 -17.29 -7.56
C ILE A 29 3.57 -18.23 -7.49
N LYS A 30 4.76 -17.76 -7.89
CA LYS A 30 6.03 -18.49 -7.72
C LYS A 30 6.67 -18.22 -6.37
N SER A 31 6.68 -16.96 -5.97
CA SER A 31 7.25 -16.52 -4.70
C SER A 31 6.51 -15.28 -4.20
N CYS A 32 6.46 -15.13 -2.89
CA CYS A 32 5.89 -13.97 -2.22
C CYS A 32 6.71 -13.68 -0.96
N GLU A 33 7.36 -12.52 -0.95
CA GLU A 33 8.14 -12.03 0.18
C GLU A 33 7.42 -10.80 0.76
N ALA A 34 7.36 -10.70 2.09
CA ALA A 34 6.79 -9.56 2.78
C ALA A 34 7.75 -9.09 3.87
N SER A 35 8.16 -7.82 3.79
CA SER A 35 9.07 -7.17 4.74
C SER A 35 8.41 -5.91 5.29
N LYS A 36 8.44 -5.74 6.61
CA LYS A 36 7.87 -4.55 7.26
C LYS A 36 8.67 -3.30 6.88
N LEU A 37 7.99 -2.19 6.66
CA LEU A 37 8.59 -0.87 6.42
C LEU A 37 8.65 -0.08 7.75
N GLY A 38 9.78 0.56 8.03
CA GLY A 38 9.93 1.52 9.15
C GLY A 38 10.36 0.92 10.49
N GLU A 39 11.34 0.01 10.52
CA GLU A 39 11.96 -0.46 11.79
C GLU A 39 12.87 0.60 12.45
N ASP A 40 13.11 1.72 11.76
CA ASP A 40 14.00 2.83 12.09
C ASP A 40 13.34 3.93 12.94
N GLY A 41 12.46 3.54 13.87
CA GLY A 41 11.96 4.42 14.94
C GLY A 41 10.79 5.34 14.56
N THR A 42 10.22 5.18 13.37
CA THR A 42 8.98 5.86 12.96
C THR A 42 7.75 5.18 13.55
N PHE A 43 7.01 5.91 14.38
CA PHE A 43 5.74 5.46 14.96
C PHE A 43 4.62 5.52 13.91
N MET A 44 4.55 4.51 13.03
CA MET A 44 3.46 4.39 12.06
C MET A 44 2.23 3.79 12.76
N ARG A 45 1.08 4.50 12.74
CA ARG A 45 -0.18 3.99 13.32
C ARG A 45 -0.67 2.74 12.58
N THR A 46 -0.45 2.68 11.27
CA THR A 46 -0.73 1.51 10.44
C THR A 46 0.52 0.65 10.28
N LEU A 47 0.35 -0.65 10.05
CA LEU A 47 1.45 -1.51 9.66
C LEU A 47 1.67 -1.40 8.16
N CYS A 48 2.86 -0.99 7.74
CA CYS A 48 3.25 -0.93 6.35
C CYS A 48 4.20 -2.07 6.01
N TYR A 49 3.93 -2.77 4.91
CA TYR A 49 4.75 -3.85 4.38
C TYR A 49 5.10 -3.58 2.92
N ARG A 50 6.36 -3.79 2.57
CA ARG A 50 6.81 -3.98 1.20
C ARG A 50 6.67 -5.45 0.85
N VAL A 51 6.04 -5.73 -0.27
CA VAL A 51 5.73 -7.08 -0.72
C VAL A 51 6.24 -7.27 -2.13
N LYS A 52 7.03 -8.32 -2.34
CA LYS A 52 7.56 -8.70 -3.66
C LYS A 52 6.91 -10.00 -4.06
N VAL A 53 6.22 -10.00 -5.20
CA VAL A 53 5.51 -11.16 -5.73
C VAL A 53 6.06 -11.50 -7.11
N GLU A 54 6.47 -12.74 -7.31
CA GLU A 54 6.76 -13.26 -8.65
C GLU A 54 5.55 -14.03 -9.15
N LEU A 55 4.98 -13.56 -10.25
CA LEU A 55 3.84 -14.16 -10.91
C LEU A 55 4.32 -14.87 -12.18
N PHE A 56 3.94 -16.12 -12.35
CA PHE A 56 4.16 -16.90 -13.57
C PHE A 56 2.89 -16.94 -14.39
N SER A 57 2.99 -16.56 -15.65
CA SER A 57 1.88 -16.72 -16.59
C SER A 57 1.87 -18.12 -17.15
N VAL A 58 0.72 -18.77 -17.05
CA VAL A 58 0.48 -20.06 -17.70
C VAL A 58 0.39 -19.90 -19.22
N LYS A 59 -0.01 -18.72 -19.70
CA LYS A 59 -0.22 -18.41 -21.11
C LYS A 59 1.07 -18.08 -21.85
N SER A 60 1.86 -17.15 -21.31
CA SER A 60 3.11 -16.71 -21.96
C SER A 60 4.33 -17.50 -21.50
N GLY A 61 4.24 -18.23 -20.38
CA GLY A 61 5.39 -18.90 -19.77
C GLY A 61 6.40 -17.94 -19.15
N LEU A 62 6.07 -16.64 -19.07
CA LEU A 62 6.94 -15.61 -18.51
C LEU A 62 6.72 -15.46 -17.01
N THR A 63 7.75 -14.98 -16.32
CA THR A 63 7.66 -14.57 -14.92
C THR A 63 7.76 -13.05 -14.85
N HIS A 64 6.81 -12.45 -14.15
CA HIS A 64 6.75 -11.02 -13.91
C HIS A 64 6.83 -10.74 -12.42
N ARG A 65 7.65 -9.77 -12.03
CA ARG A 65 7.78 -9.36 -10.64
C ARG A 65 6.93 -8.12 -10.40
N VAL A 66 6.12 -8.16 -9.35
CA VAL A 66 5.31 -7.03 -8.88
C VAL A 66 5.78 -6.67 -7.47
N CYS A 67 6.05 -5.38 -7.27
CA CYS A 67 6.37 -4.84 -5.95
C CYS A 67 5.20 -3.99 -5.46
N LEU A 68 4.78 -4.22 -4.22
CA LEU A 68 3.60 -3.64 -3.61
C LEU A 68 3.97 -3.00 -2.27
N VAL A 69 3.23 -1.94 -1.92
CA VAL A 69 3.10 -1.47 -0.55
C VAL A 69 1.72 -1.86 -0.05
N ILE A 70 1.68 -2.57 1.08
CA ILE A 70 0.46 -2.98 1.75
C ILE A 70 0.40 -2.29 3.11
N LYS A 71 -0.64 -1.49 3.35
CA LYS A 71 -0.93 -0.97 4.69
C LYS A 71 -2.10 -1.70 5.31
N LEU A 72 -1.97 -1.99 6.60
CA LEU A 72 -2.93 -2.78 7.39
C LEU A 72 -3.20 -2.11 8.72
N THR A 73 -4.42 -2.23 9.22
CA THR A 73 -4.69 -2.00 10.65
C THR A 73 -3.94 -3.06 11.47
N PRO A 74 -3.23 -2.69 12.55
CA PRO A 74 -2.54 -3.66 13.39
C PRO A 74 -3.50 -4.74 13.92
N PRO A 75 -3.09 -6.02 13.93
CA PRO A 75 -3.96 -7.08 14.42
C PRO A 75 -4.24 -6.89 15.92
N ASN A 76 -5.46 -7.22 16.33
CA ASN A 76 -5.93 -7.10 17.71
C ASN A 76 -5.91 -5.67 18.27
N THR A 77 -5.97 -4.63 17.42
CA THR A 77 -6.15 -3.25 17.85
C THR A 77 -7.43 -3.13 18.68
N PRO A 78 -7.37 -2.79 19.98
CA PRO A 78 -8.57 -2.64 20.79
C PRO A 78 -9.47 -1.51 20.26
N LEU A 79 -10.77 -1.63 20.45
CA LEU A 79 -11.74 -0.68 19.88
C LEU A 79 -11.44 0.77 20.30
N GLU A 80 -11.11 0.99 21.56
CA GLU A 80 -10.74 2.31 22.07
C GLU A 80 -9.54 2.91 21.32
N PHE A 81 -8.47 2.13 21.08
CA PHE A 81 -7.32 2.59 20.29
C PHE A 81 -7.66 2.81 18.82
N TYR A 82 -8.55 1.99 18.28
CA TYR A 82 -9.03 2.14 16.92
C TYR A 82 -9.83 3.45 16.73
N GLU A 83 -10.73 3.75 17.65
CA GLU A 83 -11.56 4.95 17.64
C GLU A 83 -10.73 6.20 17.95
N THR A 84 -9.96 6.21 19.04
CA THR A 84 -9.11 7.35 19.41
C THR A 84 -7.99 7.61 18.41
N GLY A 85 -7.52 6.56 17.72
CA GLY A 85 -6.53 6.64 16.66
C GLY A 85 -7.09 7.09 15.30
N ASN A 86 -8.42 7.25 15.16
CA ASN A 86 -9.13 7.61 13.92
C ASN A 86 -8.82 6.70 12.72
N TYR A 87 -8.55 5.40 12.95
CA TYR A 87 -8.12 4.47 11.90
C TYR A 87 -9.09 4.44 10.71
N ALA A 88 -10.41 4.42 10.98
CA ALA A 88 -11.44 4.46 9.93
C ALA A 88 -11.21 5.62 8.95
N GLN A 89 -11.02 6.82 9.50
CA GLN A 89 -10.85 8.04 8.72
C GLN A 89 -9.53 8.04 7.95
N LEU A 90 -8.46 7.47 8.52
CA LEU A 90 -7.16 7.37 7.84
C LEU A 90 -7.26 6.52 6.57
N PHE A 91 -7.84 5.33 6.68
CA PHE A 91 -8.03 4.45 5.53
C PHE A 91 -9.05 5.00 4.53
N GLU A 92 -10.07 5.71 4.98
CA GLU A 92 -11.02 6.39 4.12
C GLU A 92 -10.35 7.52 3.30
N ASN A 93 -9.52 8.34 3.95
CA ASN A 93 -8.77 9.40 3.28
C ASN A 93 -7.82 8.85 2.22
N GLU A 94 -7.10 7.77 2.51
CA GLU A 94 -6.24 7.10 1.52
C GLU A 94 -7.07 6.53 0.37
N PHE A 95 -8.17 5.84 0.67
CA PHE A 95 -9.07 5.32 -0.36
C PHE A 95 -9.57 6.43 -1.30
N ILE A 96 -10.06 7.55 -0.76
CA ILE A 96 -10.53 8.71 -1.53
C ILE A 96 -9.38 9.30 -2.35
N SER A 97 -8.19 9.43 -1.78
CA SER A 97 -7.02 9.96 -2.47
C SER A 97 -6.70 9.16 -3.74
N TYR A 98 -6.60 7.83 -3.61
CA TYR A 98 -6.23 6.96 -4.73
C TYR A 98 -7.36 6.69 -5.73
N ASN A 99 -8.62 6.65 -5.29
CA ASN A 99 -9.74 6.32 -6.19
C ASN A 99 -10.47 7.54 -6.76
N THR A 100 -10.35 8.70 -6.11
CA THR A 100 -11.09 9.91 -6.51
C THR A 100 -10.15 11.05 -6.87
N VAL A 101 -9.22 11.42 -5.98
CA VAL A 101 -8.40 12.64 -6.17
C VAL A 101 -7.33 12.44 -7.24
N LEU A 102 -6.49 11.42 -7.10
CA LEU A 102 -5.36 11.18 -8.02
C LEU A 102 -5.80 10.92 -9.46
N PRO A 103 -6.90 10.18 -9.75
CA PRO A 103 -7.43 10.08 -11.10
C PRO A 103 -7.82 11.42 -11.74
N LEU A 104 -8.23 12.42 -10.95
CA LEU A 104 -8.53 13.77 -11.47
C LEU A 104 -7.27 14.56 -11.84
N LEU A 105 -6.10 14.13 -11.37
CA LEU A 105 -4.80 14.70 -11.73
C LEU A 105 -4.18 14.02 -12.96
N GLN A 106 -4.88 13.07 -13.59
CA GLN A 106 -4.43 12.42 -14.83
C GLN A 106 -4.16 13.46 -15.91
N GLY A 107 -2.95 13.43 -16.48
CA GLY A 107 -2.47 14.39 -17.48
C GLY A 107 -1.52 15.45 -16.93
N LEU A 108 -1.35 15.55 -15.62
CA LEU A 108 -0.20 16.22 -15.01
C LEU A 108 0.99 15.27 -14.98
N ASP A 109 2.20 15.81 -15.08
CA ASP A 109 3.45 15.04 -14.97
C ASP A 109 3.76 14.75 -13.49
N ILE A 110 2.85 14.01 -12.85
CA ILE A 110 2.89 13.66 -11.43
C ILE A 110 2.80 12.14 -11.32
N PHE A 111 3.73 11.58 -10.55
CA PHE A 111 3.81 10.14 -10.34
C PHE A 111 3.16 9.76 -9.01
N TYR A 112 2.24 8.78 -9.03
CA TYR A 112 1.50 8.36 -7.85
C TYR A 112 1.18 6.85 -7.87
N PRO A 113 1.14 6.17 -6.70
CA PRO A 113 0.98 4.73 -6.63
C PRO A 113 -0.23 4.21 -7.38
N LYS A 114 -0.02 3.18 -8.20
CA LYS A 114 -1.10 2.43 -8.80
C LYS A 114 -1.87 1.74 -7.69
N TYR A 115 -3.16 2.04 -7.62
CA TYR A 115 -4.08 1.38 -6.72
C TYR A 115 -4.47 -0.02 -7.23
N PHE A 116 -4.38 -1.02 -6.35
CA PHE A 116 -4.80 -2.40 -6.65
C PHE A 116 -6.07 -2.81 -5.91
N TYR A 117 -6.15 -2.48 -4.61
CA TYR A 117 -7.20 -3.00 -3.73
C TYR A 117 -7.30 -2.22 -2.42
N SER A 118 -8.50 -2.19 -1.86
CA SER A 118 -8.74 -1.84 -0.46
C SER A 118 -9.87 -2.66 0.16
N SER A 119 -9.78 -2.88 1.46
CA SER A 119 -10.87 -3.38 2.31
C SER A 119 -11.14 -2.35 3.39
N GLN A 120 -12.41 -1.97 3.57
CA GLN A 120 -12.84 -1.01 4.60
C GLN A 120 -13.57 -1.70 5.77
N ALA A 121 -13.28 -2.98 6.01
CA ALA A 121 -13.85 -3.70 7.14
C ALA A 121 -13.27 -3.14 8.46
N PRO A 122 -14.11 -2.66 9.40
CA PRO A 122 -13.67 -2.07 10.67
C PRO A 122 -12.61 -2.91 11.39
N GLN A 123 -11.53 -2.26 11.84
CA GLN A 123 -10.36 -2.86 12.54
C GLN A 123 -9.56 -3.88 11.70
N LYS A 124 -9.87 -4.01 10.41
CA LYS A 124 -9.25 -4.93 9.45
C LYS A 124 -9.07 -4.27 8.09
N GLU A 125 -8.82 -2.97 8.10
CA GLU A 125 -8.63 -2.18 6.91
C GLU A 125 -7.33 -2.56 6.22
N ILE A 126 -7.39 -2.52 4.89
CA ILE A 126 -6.29 -2.90 4.01
C ILE A 126 -6.27 -1.91 2.86
N ILE A 127 -5.08 -1.45 2.47
CA ILE A 127 -4.84 -0.81 1.17
C ILE A 127 -3.62 -1.43 0.51
N VAL A 128 -3.70 -1.64 -0.81
CA VAL A 128 -2.65 -2.26 -1.63
C VAL A 128 -2.34 -1.36 -2.81
N LEU A 129 -1.09 -0.95 -2.89
CA LEU A 129 -0.57 0.02 -3.85
C LEU A 129 0.69 -0.55 -4.53
N SER A 130 1.07 -0.02 -5.70
CA SER A 130 2.40 -0.30 -6.27
C SER A 130 3.50 0.30 -5.40
N ASP A 131 4.63 -0.38 -5.34
CA ASP A 131 5.86 0.16 -4.78
C ASP A 131 6.77 0.68 -5.90
N PHE A 132 7.20 1.93 -5.79
CA PHE A 132 8.01 2.61 -6.81
C PHE A 132 9.48 2.72 -6.50
N THR A 133 9.93 2.19 -5.36
CA THR A 133 11.36 2.24 -5.04
C THR A 133 12.21 1.45 -6.03
N ASP A 134 11.62 0.46 -6.70
CA ASP A 134 12.29 -0.32 -7.75
C ASP A 134 12.36 0.45 -9.09
N GLU A 135 11.67 1.59 -9.23
CA GLU A 135 11.68 2.47 -10.41
C GLU A 135 12.61 3.69 -10.26
N GLY A 136 13.46 3.69 -9.22
CA GLY A 136 14.44 4.77 -8.97
C GLY A 136 13.87 5.98 -8.22
N TRP A 137 12.63 5.90 -7.77
CA TRP A 137 11.93 6.97 -7.06
C TRP A 137 12.05 6.80 -5.55
N ALA A 138 12.35 7.90 -4.86
CA ALA A 138 12.35 7.96 -3.40
C ALA A 138 11.09 8.68 -2.91
N VAL A 139 10.59 8.29 -1.74
CA VAL A 139 9.59 9.08 -1.00
C VAL A 139 10.14 10.49 -0.83
N ALA A 140 9.38 11.51 -1.24
CA ALA A 140 9.79 12.90 -1.04
C ALA A 140 10.10 13.13 0.45
N LYS A 141 11.19 13.85 0.74
CA LYS A 141 11.56 14.14 2.13
C LYS A 141 10.38 14.83 2.82
N PRO A 142 10.03 14.44 4.07
CA PRO A 142 8.91 15.04 4.77
C PRO A 142 9.08 16.56 4.80
N VAL A 143 8.04 17.28 4.36
CA VAL A 143 8.00 18.74 4.45
C VAL A 143 7.87 19.09 5.93
N THR A 144 8.98 19.48 6.56
CA THR A 144 8.97 19.97 7.94
C THR A 144 8.49 21.43 7.94
N ASN A 145 7.65 21.81 8.91
CA ASN A 145 6.90 23.08 9.06
C ASN A 145 5.44 23.12 8.55
N LEU A 146 4.76 21.99 8.41
CA LEU A 146 3.30 21.98 8.30
C LEU A 146 2.66 22.23 9.69
N SER A 147 1.49 22.89 9.74
CA SER A 147 0.71 23.00 10.98
C SER A 147 0.32 21.62 11.49
N LEU A 148 0.09 21.45 12.80
CA LEU A 148 -0.25 20.14 13.39
C LEU A 148 -1.44 19.46 12.69
N GLU A 149 -2.45 20.26 12.30
CA GLU A 149 -3.61 19.80 11.52
C GLU A 149 -3.21 19.29 10.13
N ASN A 150 -2.29 19.98 9.45
CA ASN A 150 -1.79 19.55 8.15
C ASN A 150 -0.85 18.35 8.26
N ILE A 151 -0.08 18.21 9.34
CA ILE A 151 0.75 17.03 9.63
C ILE A 151 -0.15 15.80 9.79
N LEU A 152 -1.23 15.91 10.58
CA LEU A 152 -2.17 14.80 10.78
C LEU A 152 -2.93 14.40 9.51
N ALA A 153 -3.19 15.35 8.61
CA ALA A 153 -3.80 15.06 7.31
C ALA A 153 -2.79 14.51 6.27
N SER A 154 -1.51 14.87 6.38
CA SER A 154 -0.46 14.55 5.39
C SER A 154 0.44 13.37 5.79
N GLU A 155 0.61 13.03 7.07
CA GLU A 155 1.41 11.88 7.49
C GLU A 155 0.88 10.59 6.86
N ASP A 156 -0.44 10.44 6.74
CA ASP A 156 -1.04 9.21 6.20
C ASP A 156 -1.19 9.22 4.66
N SER A 157 -1.38 10.40 4.04
CA SER A 157 -1.63 10.52 2.59
C SER A 157 -0.39 10.95 1.75
N MET A 158 0.58 11.67 2.32
CA MET A 158 1.69 12.31 1.58
C MET A 158 3.04 11.60 1.64
N HIS A 159 3.15 10.42 2.26
CA HIS A 159 4.41 9.64 2.20
C HIS A 159 4.62 8.92 0.85
N MET A 160 3.81 9.16 -0.18
CA MET A 160 4.00 8.54 -1.51
C MET A 160 3.84 9.52 -2.70
N ILE A 161 4.06 10.82 -2.49
CA ILE A 161 4.40 11.70 -3.62
C ILE A 161 5.91 11.54 -3.82
N ALA A 162 6.29 10.99 -4.97
CA ALA A 162 7.69 10.83 -5.34
C ALA A 162 8.18 12.09 -6.06
N ASP A 163 9.33 12.61 -5.65
CA ASP A 163 10.08 13.63 -6.40
C ASP A 163 11.08 12.94 -7.33
N VAL A 164 11.28 13.52 -8.52
CA VAL A 164 12.34 13.11 -9.47
C VAL A 164 13.70 13.39 -8.82
N MET A 165 14.54 12.37 -8.64
CA MET A 165 15.96 12.62 -8.39
C MET A 165 16.61 13.10 -9.70
N ASN A 166 16.91 14.39 -9.77
CA ASN A 166 17.86 14.95 -10.73
C ASN A 166 19.29 14.84 -10.19
#